data_AF-A0A3Q0T0R6-F1
#
_entry.id   AF-A0A3Q0T0R6-F1
#
_cell.length_a   1.000
_cell.length_b   1.000
_cell.length_c   1.000
_cell.angle_alpha   90.00
_cell.angle_beta   90.00
_cell.angle_gamma   90.00
#
_symmetry.space_group_name_H-M   'P 1'
#
loop_
_entity.id
_entity.type
_entity.pdbx_description
1 polymer ?
#
loop_
_entity_poly.entity_id
_entity_poly.type
_entity_poly.pdbx_seq_one_letter_code
_entity_poly.pdbx_strand_id
1 'polypeptide(L)'
;MGSMVVVLLWVWIILHSRVCSFSLPEITDRNFIDECVEQHNRARSSVSPPATDMLHMTWDQGLAITARAWAKHCAFEHNIHLKDVRRMHPTFSSVGENIWTAYPPSEFTPANALKSWVDEVNFYNYERNNCTKICGHYTQVVWASSYKVGCAVQLCPNGVRLFTQDEGVLFVCNYATAGNINGMQPYSKGPACSGCSGTCVKQLCSYNWTPDWDVSVSSSSSSNYISILIVRPIALSFTFLTAFVVHYFYPDVFCYE
;
A
#
# COMPACT_ATOMS: atom_id res chain seq x y z
N MET A 1 -31.45 33.20 -31.36
CA MET A 1 -30.07 32.65 -31.44
C MET A 1 -29.44 32.35 -30.07
N GLY A 2 -29.61 33.18 -29.03
CA GLY A 2 -29.01 32.93 -27.71
C GLY A 2 -29.46 31.64 -26.99
N SER A 3 -30.74 31.26 -27.11
CA SER A 3 -31.29 30.07 -26.43
C SER A 3 -30.72 28.74 -26.97
N MET A 4 -30.51 28.62 -28.28
CA MET A 4 -29.91 27.42 -28.87
C MET A 4 -28.43 27.24 -28.53
N VAL A 5 -27.67 28.33 -28.41
CA VAL A 5 -26.25 28.28 -28.02
C VAL A 5 -26.13 27.81 -26.57
N VAL A 6 -27.00 28.28 -25.68
CA VAL A 6 -27.04 27.84 -24.28
C VAL A 6 -27.38 26.35 -24.19
N VAL A 7 -28.41 25.88 -24.91
CA VAL A 7 -28.79 24.45 -24.93
C VAL A 7 -27.65 23.58 -25.48
N LEU A 8 -26.97 24.00 -26.55
CA LEU A 8 -25.83 23.27 -27.10
C LEU A 8 -24.65 23.21 -26.12
N LEU A 9 -24.38 24.28 -25.36
CA LEU A 9 -23.34 24.28 -24.31
C LEU A 9 -23.69 23.33 -23.15
N TRP A 10 -24.95 23.31 -22.70
CA TRP A 10 -25.40 22.36 -21.67
C TRP A 10 -25.34 20.91 -22.17
N VAL A 11 -25.72 20.65 -23.41
CA VAL A 11 -25.61 19.33 -24.04
C VAL A 11 -24.14 18.91 -24.18
N TRP A 12 -23.23 19.83 -24.49
CA TRP A 12 -21.79 19.57 -24.57
C TRP A 12 -21.17 19.28 -23.20
N ILE A 13 -21.59 19.99 -22.14
CA ILE A 13 -21.18 19.74 -20.75
C ILE A 13 -21.72 18.38 -20.28
N ILE A 14 -22.98 18.06 -20.57
CA ILE A 14 -23.59 16.76 -20.21
C ILE A 14 -22.94 15.61 -21.00
N LEU A 15 -22.61 15.81 -22.28
CA LEU A 15 -21.88 14.83 -23.10
C LEU A 15 -20.40 14.69 -22.70
N HIS A 16 -19.72 15.74 -22.25
CA HIS A 16 -18.34 15.67 -21.72
C HIS A 16 -18.27 15.16 -20.28
N SER A 17 -19.35 15.26 -19.50
CA SER A 17 -19.40 14.77 -18.12
C SER A 17 -19.54 13.25 -17.99
N ARG A 18 -19.52 12.50 -19.10
CA ARG A 18 -19.36 11.04 -19.11
C ARG A 18 -17.98 10.58 -19.60
N VAL A 19 -16.92 11.33 -19.30
CA VAL A 19 -15.61 10.67 -19.17
C VAL A 19 -15.69 9.89 -17.87
N CYS A 20 -15.96 8.59 -17.95
CA CYS A 20 -15.80 7.68 -16.83
C CYS A 20 -14.31 7.71 -16.47
N SER A 21 -13.92 8.60 -15.56
CA SER A 21 -12.53 8.70 -15.11
C SER A 21 -12.22 7.40 -14.38
N PHE A 22 -11.39 6.56 -14.98
CA PHE A 22 -10.87 5.37 -14.32
C PHE A 22 -10.03 5.82 -13.12
N SER A 23 -10.60 5.75 -11.92
CA SER A 23 -9.92 6.11 -10.69
C SER A 23 -9.25 4.87 -10.11
N LEU A 24 -7.93 4.89 -10.05
CA LEU A 24 -7.16 3.89 -9.33
C LEU A 24 -7.26 4.11 -7.81
N PRO A 25 -7.20 3.04 -6.99
CA PRO A 25 -7.21 3.18 -5.55
C PRO A 25 -5.94 3.88 -5.03
N GLU A 26 -6.12 4.74 -4.04
CA GLU A 26 -5.02 5.36 -3.30
C GLU A 26 -4.42 4.38 -2.29
N ILE A 27 -3.16 4.63 -1.88
CA ILE A 27 -2.47 3.79 -0.88
C ILE A 27 -3.11 3.83 0.53
N THR A 28 -4.09 4.70 0.75
CA THR A 28 -4.86 4.80 2.00
C THR A 28 -6.28 4.24 1.86
N ASP A 29 -6.66 3.75 0.68
CA ASP A 29 -7.97 3.12 0.46
C ASP A 29 -8.04 1.78 1.20
N ARG A 30 -9.04 1.63 2.07
CA ARG A 30 -9.16 0.43 2.93
C ARG A 30 -9.39 -0.84 2.13
N ASN A 31 -10.21 -0.80 1.07
CA ASN A 31 -10.51 -1.99 0.28
C ASN A 31 -9.26 -2.45 -0.47
N PHE A 32 -8.48 -1.51 -1.01
CA PHE A 32 -7.20 -1.80 -1.65
C PHE A 32 -6.18 -2.41 -0.68
N ILE A 33 -6.06 -1.85 0.52
CA ILE A 33 -5.18 -2.36 1.57
C ILE A 33 -5.60 -3.78 1.97
N ASP A 34 -6.88 -3.97 2.28
CA ASP A 34 -7.43 -5.24 2.73
C ASP A 34 -7.27 -6.31 1.64
N GLU A 35 -7.55 -6.00 0.37
CA GLU A 35 -7.38 -6.93 -0.74
C GLU A 35 -5.92 -7.31 -0.94
N CYS A 36 -4.98 -6.35 -0.89
CA CYS A 36 -3.56 -6.65 -0.97
C CYS A 36 -3.15 -7.62 0.15
N VAL A 37 -3.47 -7.31 1.41
CA VAL A 37 -3.07 -8.13 2.56
C VAL A 37 -3.75 -9.50 2.54
N GLU A 38 -5.03 -9.57 2.21
CA GLU A 38 -5.80 -10.82 2.16
C GLU A 38 -5.25 -11.76 1.07
N GLN A 39 -5.00 -11.26 -0.13
CA GLN A 39 -4.48 -12.09 -1.23
C GLN A 39 -3.07 -12.64 -0.91
N HIS A 40 -2.20 -11.83 -0.28
CA HIS A 40 -0.90 -12.31 0.20
C HIS A 40 -1.09 -13.41 1.25
N ASN A 41 -1.87 -13.16 2.31
CA ASN A 41 -2.06 -14.12 3.39
C ASN A 41 -2.75 -15.41 2.92
N ARG A 42 -3.67 -15.32 1.95
CA ARG A 42 -4.27 -16.48 1.30
C ARG A 42 -3.20 -17.35 0.65
N ALA A 43 -2.34 -16.77 -0.20
CA ALA A 43 -1.26 -17.49 -0.85
C ALA A 43 -0.28 -18.12 0.16
N ARG A 44 0.09 -17.37 1.20
CA ARG A 44 0.98 -17.81 2.29
C ARG A 44 0.40 -18.97 3.09
N SER A 45 -0.91 -18.96 3.35
CA SER A 45 -1.60 -20.02 4.11
C SER A 45 -1.84 -21.30 3.30
N SER A 46 -1.68 -21.26 1.98
CA SER A 46 -1.99 -22.35 1.07
C SER A 46 -0.75 -22.95 0.38
N VAL A 47 0.45 -22.67 0.90
CA VAL A 47 1.70 -23.17 0.29
C VAL A 47 1.80 -24.69 0.37
N SER A 48 2.43 -25.27 -0.66
CA SER A 48 2.75 -26.69 -0.72
C SER A 48 4.22 -26.85 -1.14
N PRO A 49 5.08 -27.49 -0.32
CA PRO A 49 4.76 -28.12 0.96
C PRO A 49 4.37 -27.09 2.06
N PRO A 50 3.69 -27.51 3.16
CA PRO A 50 3.33 -26.60 4.24
C PRO A 50 4.54 -26.00 4.94
N ALA A 51 4.36 -24.81 5.50
CA ALA A 51 5.41 -24.01 6.12
C ALA A 51 5.29 -23.98 7.66
N THR A 52 6.40 -24.22 8.35
CA THR A 52 6.47 -24.20 9.81
C THR A 52 6.50 -22.80 10.40
N ASP A 53 6.99 -21.81 9.64
CA ASP A 53 7.45 -20.49 10.10
C ASP A 53 6.84 -19.31 9.34
N MET A 54 5.79 -19.55 8.54
CA MET A 54 5.18 -18.53 7.69
C MET A 54 4.52 -17.41 8.52
N LEU A 55 5.12 -16.22 8.56
CA LEU A 55 4.56 -15.10 9.31
C LEU A 55 3.27 -14.56 8.67
N HIS A 56 2.32 -14.14 9.49
CA HIS A 56 1.17 -13.38 9.04
C HIS A 56 1.61 -12.01 8.52
N MET A 57 1.17 -11.66 7.31
CA MET A 57 1.52 -10.39 6.67
C MET A 57 0.52 -9.29 7.03
N THR A 58 1.01 -8.08 7.25
CA THR A 58 0.20 -6.90 7.56
C THR A 58 0.67 -5.70 6.73
N TRP A 59 -0.22 -4.70 6.59
CA TRP A 59 0.09 -3.49 5.85
C TRP A 59 1.12 -2.62 6.57
N ASP A 60 2.01 -1.99 5.79
CA ASP A 60 2.93 -0.96 6.24
C ASP A 60 2.83 0.28 5.34
N GLN A 61 2.49 1.42 5.95
CA GLN A 61 2.29 2.67 5.24
C GLN A 61 3.59 3.24 4.66
N GLY A 62 4.72 3.04 5.34
CA GLY A 62 6.04 3.50 4.88
C GLY A 62 6.45 2.78 3.59
N LEU A 63 6.26 1.46 3.55
CA LEU A 63 6.48 0.66 2.34
C LEU A 63 5.57 1.11 1.18
N ALA A 64 4.29 1.41 1.46
CA ALA A 64 3.34 1.87 0.43
C ALA A 64 3.71 3.25 -0.13
N ILE A 65 4.23 4.15 0.71
CA ILE A 65 4.74 5.46 0.28
C ILE A 65 5.93 5.27 -0.68
N THR A 66 6.86 4.38 -0.35
CA THR A 66 8.02 4.07 -1.20
C THR A 66 7.59 3.44 -2.53
N ALA A 67 6.67 2.47 -2.49
CA ALA A 67 6.10 1.85 -3.69
C ALA A 67 5.43 2.88 -4.60
N ARG A 68 4.65 3.81 -4.03
CA ARG A 68 4.00 4.91 -4.77
C ARG A 68 5.03 5.86 -5.40
N ALA A 69 6.08 6.20 -4.67
CA ALA A 69 7.14 7.04 -5.19
C ALA A 69 7.83 6.39 -6.39
N TRP A 70 8.06 5.08 -6.34
CA TRP A 70 8.65 4.34 -7.45
C TRP A 70 7.69 4.17 -8.64
N ALA A 71 6.44 3.81 -8.39
CA ALA A 71 5.43 3.58 -9.43
C ALA A 71 5.21 4.81 -10.34
N LYS A 72 5.37 6.03 -9.80
CA LYS A 72 5.31 7.30 -10.55
C LYS A 72 6.30 7.42 -11.71
N HIS A 73 7.37 6.64 -11.72
CA HIS A 73 8.33 6.64 -12.82
C HIS A 73 7.78 5.98 -14.10
N CYS A 74 6.69 5.20 -14.00
CA CYS A 74 6.07 4.52 -15.15
C CYS A 74 7.09 3.74 -15.99
N ALA A 75 7.97 3.01 -15.32
CA ALA A 75 8.98 2.16 -15.95
C ALA A 75 8.95 0.77 -15.33
N PHE A 76 8.90 -0.26 -16.18
CA PHE A 76 8.88 -1.66 -15.74
C PHE A 76 10.30 -2.12 -15.37
N GLU A 77 10.84 -1.53 -14.31
CA GLU A 77 12.16 -1.81 -13.76
C GLU A 77 12.14 -1.67 -12.22
N HIS A 78 13.02 -2.42 -11.55
CA HIS A 78 13.10 -2.42 -10.09
C HIS A 78 13.69 -1.13 -9.53
N ASN A 79 13.28 -0.77 -8.32
CA ASN A 79 13.80 0.38 -7.60
C ASN A 79 15.31 0.26 -7.38
N ILE A 80 16.05 1.17 -8.01
CA ILE A 80 17.53 1.23 -7.94
C ILE A 80 18.05 1.48 -6.51
N HIS A 81 17.17 1.90 -5.59
CA HIS A 81 17.49 2.18 -4.19
C HIS A 81 17.12 1.05 -3.23
N LEU A 82 16.73 -0.15 -3.69
CA LEU A 82 16.37 -1.28 -2.82
C LEU A 82 17.45 -1.63 -1.77
N LYS A 83 18.73 -1.34 -2.08
CA LYS A 83 19.88 -1.56 -1.19
C LYS A 83 20.18 -0.38 -0.25
N ASP A 84 19.56 0.77 -0.47
CA ASP A 84 19.70 1.97 0.36
C ASP A 84 18.67 1.94 1.48
N VAL A 85 19.05 1.27 2.57
CA VAL A 85 18.22 0.98 3.75
C VAL A 85 17.35 2.15 4.19
N ARG A 86 17.96 3.30 4.47
CA ARG A 86 17.25 4.46 5.03
C ARG A 86 16.36 5.17 4.02
N ARG A 87 16.60 4.94 2.74
CA ARG A 87 15.78 5.49 1.65
C ARG A 87 14.54 4.63 1.39
N MET A 88 14.62 3.33 1.64
CA MET A 88 13.50 2.41 1.42
C MET A 88 12.51 2.41 2.58
N HIS A 89 13.00 2.42 3.83
CA HIS A 89 12.16 2.46 5.02
C HIS A 89 12.92 3.02 6.23
N PRO A 90 12.30 3.80 7.13
CA PRO A 90 12.99 4.35 8.31
C PRO A 90 13.48 3.27 9.28
N THR A 91 12.76 2.14 9.38
CA THR A 91 13.01 1.11 10.40
C THR A 91 13.60 -0.19 9.84
N PHE A 92 13.26 -0.56 8.60
CA PHE A 92 13.61 -1.87 8.06
C PHE A 92 14.96 -1.82 7.36
N SER A 93 15.86 -2.73 7.74
CA SER A 93 17.20 -2.83 7.16
C SER A 93 17.26 -3.45 5.77
N SER A 94 16.15 -3.97 5.27
CA SER A 94 16.08 -4.68 3.99
C SER A 94 14.66 -4.67 3.46
N VAL A 95 14.48 -4.26 2.20
CA VAL A 95 13.18 -4.16 1.53
C VAL A 95 13.22 -4.89 0.18
N GLY A 96 12.28 -5.80 -0.01
CA GLY A 96 12.05 -6.51 -1.27
C GLY A 96 11.05 -5.78 -2.15
N GLU A 97 10.90 -6.20 -3.40
CA GLU A 97 9.98 -5.58 -4.34
C GLU A 97 9.44 -6.57 -5.38
N ASN A 98 8.14 -6.49 -5.63
CA ASN A 98 7.51 -7.06 -6.81
C ASN A 98 6.89 -5.92 -7.62
N ILE A 99 6.96 -6.04 -8.95
CA ILE A 99 6.32 -5.13 -9.90
C ILE A 99 5.41 -5.91 -10.86
N TRP A 100 4.32 -5.28 -11.26
CA TRP A 100 3.37 -5.82 -12.22
C TRP A 100 2.85 -4.68 -13.11
N THR A 101 2.51 -4.99 -14.35
CA THR A 101 2.02 -3.99 -15.30
C THR A 101 0.97 -4.61 -16.21
N ALA A 102 0.02 -3.80 -16.66
CA ALA A 102 -0.94 -4.17 -17.69
C ALA A 102 -1.40 -2.97 -18.51
N TYR A 103 -1.91 -3.28 -19.70
CA TYR A 103 -2.69 -2.39 -20.55
C TYR A 103 -3.88 -3.19 -21.13
N PRO A 104 -5.08 -2.59 -21.26
CA PRO A 104 -5.46 -1.26 -20.76
C PRO A 104 -5.54 -1.20 -19.22
N PRO A 105 -5.65 0.00 -18.60
CA PRO A 105 -5.69 0.14 -17.14
C PRO A 105 -6.82 -0.64 -16.47
N SER A 106 -7.92 -0.90 -17.18
CA SER A 106 -9.07 -1.66 -16.69
C SER A 106 -8.78 -3.12 -16.36
N GLU A 107 -7.64 -3.67 -16.80
CA GLU A 107 -7.20 -5.03 -16.42
C GLU A 107 -6.69 -5.11 -14.98
N PHE A 108 -6.42 -3.96 -14.36
CA PHE A 108 -5.89 -3.89 -13.02
C PHE A 108 -6.93 -4.19 -11.95
N THR A 109 -6.66 -5.23 -11.19
CA THR A 109 -7.12 -5.41 -9.81
C THR A 109 -5.95 -5.92 -8.98
N PRO A 110 -5.89 -5.63 -7.67
CA PRO A 110 -4.90 -6.26 -6.78
C PRO A 110 -4.92 -7.79 -6.90
N ALA A 111 -6.12 -8.40 -6.90
CA ALA A 111 -6.25 -9.84 -7.10
C ALA A 111 -5.60 -10.36 -8.39
N ASN A 112 -5.79 -9.70 -9.54
CA ASN A 112 -5.18 -10.13 -10.81
C ASN A 112 -3.64 -10.03 -10.76
N ALA A 113 -3.10 -8.93 -10.25
CA ALA A 113 -1.66 -8.71 -10.16
C ALA A 113 -1.01 -9.73 -9.22
N LEU A 114 -1.57 -9.93 -8.03
CA LEU A 114 -1.07 -10.92 -7.08
C LEU A 114 -1.24 -12.34 -7.60
N LYS A 115 -2.35 -12.67 -8.27
CA LYS A 115 -2.55 -13.97 -8.89
C LYS A 115 -1.44 -14.24 -9.92
N SER A 116 -1.09 -13.26 -10.76
CA SER A 116 0.00 -13.39 -11.73
C SER A 116 1.33 -13.71 -11.06
N TRP A 117 1.63 -13.08 -9.92
CA TRP A 117 2.84 -13.40 -9.14
C TRP A 117 2.77 -14.79 -8.51
N VAL A 118 1.61 -15.18 -7.95
CA VAL A 118 1.43 -16.48 -7.28
C VAL A 118 1.46 -17.63 -8.29
N ASP A 119 0.93 -17.44 -9.49
CA ASP A 119 0.90 -18.45 -10.55
C ASP A 119 2.31 -18.89 -11.01
N GLU A 120 3.37 -18.13 -10.67
CA GLU A 120 4.75 -18.55 -10.90
C GLU A 120 5.15 -19.81 -10.10
N VAL A 121 4.37 -20.19 -9.08
CA VAL A 121 4.50 -21.47 -8.38
C VAL A 121 4.54 -22.66 -9.34
N ASN A 122 3.86 -22.57 -10.49
CA ASN A 122 3.85 -23.61 -11.52
C ASN A 122 5.24 -23.86 -12.14
N PHE A 123 6.18 -22.92 -11.99
CA PHE A 123 7.53 -23.01 -12.51
C PHE A 123 8.59 -23.22 -11.42
N TYR A 124 8.19 -23.20 -10.14
CA TYR A 124 9.07 -23.33 -8.98
C TYR A 124 8.99 -24.72 -8.37
N ASN A 125 10.14 -25.36 -8.17
CA ASN A 125 10.24 -26.60 -7.41
C ASN A 125 10.87 -26.32 -6.04
N TYR A 126 10.06 -26.43 -4.99
CA TYR A 126 10.52 -26.19 -3.62
C TYR A 126 11.67 -27.13 -3.21
N GLU A 127 11.52 -28.45 -3.42
CA GLU A 127 12.50 -29.44 -2.96
C GLU A 127 13.89 -29.24 -3.57
N ARG A 128 13.94 -28.81 -4.84
CA ARG A 128 15.20 -28.53 -5.56
C ARG A 128 15.63 -27.07 -5.44
N ASN A 129 14.82 -26.23 -4.81
CA ASN A 129 14.95 -24.77 -4.81
C ASN A 129 15.31 -24.20 -6.20
N ASN A 130 14.62 -24.68 -7.24
CA ASN A 130 14.92 -24.29 -8.61
C ASN A 130 13.70 -23.70 -9.31
N CYS A 131 13.99 -22.82 -10.27
CA CYS A 131 12.99 -22.15 -11.07
C CYS A 131 13.26 -22.45 -12.55
N THR A 132 12.22 -22.80 -13.28
CA THR A 132 12.29 -23.10 -14.73
C THR A 132 12.02 -21.88 -15.61
N LYS A 133 11.45 -20.81 -15.04
CA LYS A 133 11.16 -19.54 -15.71
C LYS A 133 11.43 -18.35 -14.77
N ILE A 134 10.40 -17.58 -14.45
CA ILE A 134 10.40 -16.52 -13.43
C ILE A 134 9.61 -17.08 -12.24
N CYS A 135 10.21 -16.97 -11.06
CA CYS A 135 9.60 -17.42 -9.79
C CYS A 135 9.81 -16.42 -8.65
N GLY A 136 10.55 -15.34 -8.92
CA GLY A 136 10.96 -14.38 -7.90
C GLY A 136 9.78 -13.65 -7.27
N HIS A 137 8.69 -13.44 -8.03
CA HIS A 137 7.52 -12.79 -7.48
C HIS A 137 6.78 -13.75 -6.55
N TYR A 138 6.59 -15.01 -6.96
CA TYR A 138 6.00 -16.04 -6.09
C TYR A 138 6.80 -16.21 -4.80
N THR A 139 8.12 -16.43 -4.91
CA THR A 139 8.95 -16.69 -3.72
C THR A 139 8.97 -15.50 -2.76
N GLN A 140 8.87 -14.26 -3.25
CA GLN A 140 8.72 -13.09 -2.40
C GLN A 140 7.35 -13.03 -1.71
N VAL A 141 6.25 -13.32 -2.42
CA VAL A 141 4.88 -13.35 -1.83
C VAL A 141 4.82 -14.35 -0.67
N VAL A 142 5.44 -15.52 -0.85
CA VAL A 142 5.47 -16.59 0.15
C VAL A 142 6.74 -16.61 1.00
N TRP A 143 7.47 -15.50 1.09
CA TRP A 143 8.68 -15.46 1.91
C TRP A 143 8.34 -15.39 3.40
N ALA A 144 8.67 -16.41 4.18
CA ALA A 144 8.23 -16.58 5.56
C ALA A 144 8.53 -15.36 6.44
N SER A 145 9.73 -14.80 6.35
CA SER A 145 10.16 -13.66 7.17
C SER A 145 9.64 -12.29 6.71
N SER A 146 9.05 -12.20 5.51
CA SER A 146 8.45 -10.96 5.02
C SER A 146 7.04 -10.82 5.59
N TYR A 147 6.89 -10.02 6.65
CA TYR A 147 5.64 -9.86 7.41
C TYR A 147 4.98 -8.49 7.24
N LYS A 148 5.66 -7.54 6.58
CA LYS A 148 5.08 -6.26 6.17
C LYS A 148 5.05 -6.14 4.66
N VAL A 149 3.98 -5.55 4.15
CA VAL A 149 3.83 -5.20 2.74
C VAL A 149 3.20 -3.82 2.60
N GLY A 150 3.64 -3.06 1.62
CA GLY A 150 2.98 -1.82 1.21
C GLY A 150 3.03 -1.70 -0.31
N CYS A 151 1.88 -1.43 -0.90
CA CYS A 151 1.69 -1.44 -2.35
C CYS A 151 1.16 -0.09 -2.86
N ALA A 152 1.38 0.16 -4.15
CA ALA A 152 0.81 1.29 -4.86
C ALA A 152 0.60 0.95 -6.33
N VAL A 153 -0.41 1.55 -6.94
CA VAL A 153 -0.66 1.49 -8.37
C VAL A 153 -0.58 2.90 -8.96
N GLN A 154 0.01 3.03 -10.14
CA GLN A 154 0.14 4.28 -10.87
C GLN A 154 -0.44 4.13 -12.27
N LEU A 155 -1.33 5.05 -12.67
CA LEU A 155 -1.74 5.21 -14.06
C LEU A 155 -0.60 5.84 -14.86
N CYS A 156 -0.29 5.28 -16.01
CA CYS A 156 0.75 5.74 -16.91
C CYS A 156 0.12 6.12 -18.27
N PRO A 157 -0.32 7.39 -18.43
CA PRO A 157 -1.05 7.84 -19.61
C PRO A 157 -0.27 7.70 -20.93
N ASN A 158 1.06 7.80 -20.85
CA ASN A 158 1.97 7.69 -21.98
C ASN A 158 2.64 6.30 -22.06
N GLY A 159 1.99 5.30 -21.46
CA GLY A 159 2.48 3.94 -21.34
C GLY A 159 3.54 3.71 -20.27
N VAL A 160 3.84 2.43 -20.08
CA VAL A 160 4.84 1.95 -19.13
C VAL A 160 6.12 1.65 -19.90
N ARG A 161 7.15 2.44 -19.68
CA ARG A 161 8.46 2.28 -20.33
C ARG A 161 8.99 0.86 -20.11
N LEU A 162 9.60 0.30 -21.16
CA LEU A 162 10.05 -1.11 -21.24
C LEU A 162 8.93 -2.16 -21.31
N PHE A 163 7.67 -1.74 -21.47
CA PHE A 163 6.54 -2.65 -21.59
C PHE A 163 5.55 -2.27 -22.71
N THR A 164 4.96 -1.07 -22.66
CA THR A 164 3.94 -0.62 -23.63
C THR A 164 3.99 0.90 -23.84
N GLN A 165 3.53 1.36 -25.00
CA GLN A 165 3.33 2.78 -25.32
C GLN A 165 1.88 3.23 -25.10
N ASP A 166 0.95 2.29 -24.97
CA ASP A 166 -0.45 2.56 -24.69
C ASP A 166 -0.68 2.87 -23.21
N GLU A 167 -1.73 3.61 -22.89
CA GLU A 167 -2.12 3.87 -21.50
C GLU A 167 -2.20 2.56 -20.71
N GLY A 168 -1.49 2.50 -19.58
CA GLY A 168 -1.38 1.31 -18.76
C GLY A 168 -1.20 1.65 -17.29
N VAL A 169 -0.95 0.62 -16.48
CA VAL A 169 -0.67 0.80 -15.05
C VAL A 169 0.63 0.13 -14.63
N LEU A 170 1.29 0.72 -13.64
CA LEU A 170 2.40 0.09 -12.92
C LEU A 170 1.98 -0.14 -11.47
N PHE A 171 1.94 -1.40 -11.05
CA PHE A 171 1.67 -1.82 -9.68
C PHE A 171 2.96 -2.28 -9.02
N VAL A 172 3.26 -1.75 -7.84
CA VAL A 172 4.49 -2.01 -7.09
C VAL A 172 4.10 -2.40 -5.67
N CYS A 173 4.68 -3.48 -5.15
CA CYS A 173 4.61 -3.84 -3.74
C CYS A 173 6.02 -3.95 -3.17
N ASN A 174 6.27 -3.29 -2.05
CA ASN A 174 7.49 -3.44 -1.27
C ASN A 174 7.23 -4.31 -0.03
N TYR A 175 8.22 -5.13 0.33
CA TYR A 175 8.12 -6.16 1.38
C TYR A 175 9.20 -5.97 2.44
N ALA A 176 8.86 -6.15 3.71
CA ALA A 176 9.86 -6.15 4.78
C ALA A 176 9.73 -7.35 5.74
N THR A 177 10.83 -8.02 6.09
CA THR A 177 12.18 -7.84 5.48
C THR A 177 12.18 -8.31 4.02
N ALA A 178 13.18 -7.93 3.22
CA ALA A 178 13.32 -8.47 1.87
C ALA A 178 13.43 -10.01 1.90
N GLY A 179 12.80 -10.64 0.90
CA GLY A 179 12.96 -12.06 0.64
C GLY A 179 14.00 -12.35 -0.44
N ASN A 180 13.84 -13.50 -1.11
CA ASN A 180 14.63 -13.92 -2.27
C ASN A 180 16.14 -13.92 -2.03
N ILE A 181 16.56 -14.37 -0.84
CA ILE A 181 17.98 -14.46 -0.52
C ILE A 181 18.58 -15.64 -1.28
N ASN A 182 19.68 -15.38 -2.01
CA ASN A 182 20.33 -16.35 -2.88
C ASN A 182 20.62 -17.68 -2.16
N GLY A 183 20.15 -18.78 -2.76
CA GLY A 183 20.36 -20.14 -2.27
C GLY A 183 19.40 -20.59 -1.17
N MET A 184 18.56 -19.70 -0.62
CA MET A 184 17.59 -20.05 0.41
C MET A 184 16.21 -20.36 -0.17
N GLN A 185 15.48 -21.25 0.50
CA GLN A 185 14.07 -21.50 0.22
C GLN A 185 13.20 -20.39 0.85
N PRO A 186 11.99 -20.13 0.33
CA PRO A 186 11.15 -19.05 0.82
C PRO A 186 10.63 -19.24 2.25
N TYR A 187 10.57 -20.47 2.74
CA TYR A 187 10.07 -20.81 4.08
C TYR A 187 10.66 -22.15 4.53
N SER A 188 10.42 -22.56 5.77
CA SER A 188 10.87 -23.84 6.31
C SER A 188 9.77 -24.90 6.21
N LYS A 189 9.99 -25.98 5.44
CA LYS A 189 9.03 -27.08 5.24
C LYS A 189 8.71 -27.84 6.54
N GLY A 190 7.43 -28.11 6.77
CA GLY A 190 6.94 -28.97 7.86
C GLY A 190 5.49 -28.65 8.22
N PRO A 191 4.92 -29.27 9.26
CA PRO A 191 3.54 -29.00 9.66
C PRO A 191 3.29 -27.51 9.88
N ALA A 192 2.15 -27.01 9.40
CA ALA A 192 1.83 -25.59 9.49
C ALA A 192 1.97 -25.09 10.92
N CYS A 193 2.67 -23.96 11.08
CA CYS A 193 2.93 -23.31 12.36
C CYS A 193 3.80 -24.07 13.38
N SER A 194 4.39 -25.23 13.06
CA SER A 194 5.16 -25.99 14.05
C SER A 194 6.47 -25.32 14.50
N GLY A 195 6.90 -24.27 13.79
CA GLY A 195 8.07 -23.44 14.10
C GLY A 195 7.72 -22.06 14.67
N CYS A 196 6.43 -21.74 14.86
CA CYS A 196 6.04 -20.44 15.40
C CYS A 196 6.35 -20.34 16.90
N SER A 197 6.82 -19.18 17.34
CA SER A 197 6.89 -18.83 18.77
C SER A 197 5.57 -18.24 19.32
N GLY A 198 4.61 -17.94 18.44
CA GLY A 198 3.34 -17.28 18.76
C GLY A 198 2.10 -18.15 18.49
N THR A 199 0.97 -17.52 18.20
CA THR A 199 -0.29 -18.22 17.90
C THR A 199 -0.37 -18.59 16.42
N CYS A 200 -1.02 -19.71 16.11
CA CYS A 200 -1.31 -20.10 14.73
C CYS A 200 -2.71 -19.63 14.34
N VAL A 201 -2.81 -18.76 13.34
CA VAL A 201 -4.07 -18.28 12.80
C VAL A 201 -4.11 -18.60 11.31
N LYS A 202 -5.05 -19.45 10.88
CA LYS A 202 -5.20 -19.86 9.47
C LYS A 202 -3.86 -20.31 8.83
N GLN A 203 -3.10 -21.16 9.53
CA GLN A 203 -1.79 -21.68 9.07
C GLN A 203 -0.66 -20.63 9.00
N LEU A 204 -0.83 -19.46 9.61
CA LEU A 204 0.17 -18.40 9.68
C LEU A 204 0.58 -18.14 11.13
N CYS A 205 1.88 -17.91 11.34
CA CYS A 205 2.44 -17.46 12.61
C CYS A 205 2.01 -16.02 12.89
N SER A 206 1.21 -15.83 13.94
CA SER A 206 0.82 -14.52 14.45
C SER A 206 1.56 -14.21 15.75
N TYR A 207 2.03 -12.98 15.88
CA TYR A 207 2.67 -12.47 17.09
C TYR A 207 1.78 -11.42 17.72
N ASN A 208 1.61 -11.48 19.04
CA ASN A 208 0.77 -10.55 19.79
C ASN A 208 1.52 -9.27 20.22
N TRP A 209 2.44 -8.81 19.37
CA TRP A 209 3.30 -7.65 19.65
C TRP A 209 3.24 -6.67 18.49
N THR A 210 2.82 -5.45 18.77
CA THR A 210 2.85 -4.34 17.82
C THR A 210 3.99 -3.40 18.22
N PRO A 211 5.04 -3.25 17.40
CA PRO A 211 6.07 -2.24 17.63
C PRO A 211 5.46 -0.83 17.68
N ASP A 212 6.04 0.07 18.48
CA ASP A 212 5.55 1.46 18.60
C ASP A 212 5.57 2.23 17.27
N TRP A 213 6.43 1.84 16.33
CA TRP A 213 6.52 2.42 14.99
C TRP A 213 5.48 1.86 14.01
N ASP A 214 4.89 0.70 14.32
CA ASP A 214 3.89 0.02 13.51
C ASP A 214 2.50 0.56 13.84
N VAL A 215 2.26 1.79 13.38
CA VAL A 215 0.98 2.46 13.50
C VAL A 215 0.02 1.76 12.54
N SER A 216 -0.55 0.64 12.97
CA SER A 216 -1.58 -0.03 12.19
C SER A 216 -2.67 0.99 11.83
N VAL A 217 -3.19 0.88 10.60
CA VAL A 217 -4.23 1.77 10.04
C VAL A 217 -5.46 1.87 10.96
N SER A 218 -5.58 1.00 11.98
CA SER A 218 -6.55 1.08 13.07
C SER A 218 -6.56 2.43 13.81
N SER A 219 -5.44 3.15 13.88
CA SER A 219 -5.38 4.49 14.51
C SER A 219 -5.71 5.65 13.55
N SER A 220 -5.82 5.38 12.25
CA SER A 220 -6.22 6.38 11.24
C SER A 220 -7.72 6.39 10.95
N SER A 221 -8.54 5.74 11.79
CA SER A 221 -9.98 6.02 11.83
C SER A 221 -10.23 7.35 12.54
N SER A 222 -10.13 8.44 11.77
CA SER A 222 -11.15 9.49 11.81
C SER A 222 -11.30 10.37 13.06
N SER A 223 -10.25 10.69 13.83
CA SER A 223 -10.43 11.61 14.97
C SER A 223 -9.41 12.75 15.13
N ASN A 224 -8.17 12.60 14.68
CA ASN A 224 -7.14 13.59 15.07
C ASN A 224 -7.01 14.79 14.12
N TYR A 225 -7.09 14.61 12.80
CA TYR A 225 -6.94 15.73 11.87
C TYR A 225 -8.19 16.62 11.80
N ILE A 226 -9.40 16.04 11.89
CA ILE A 226 -10.65 16.81 11.99
C ILE A 226 -10.67 17.62 13.28
N SER A 227 -10.22 17.03 14.41
CA SER A 227 -10.07 17.78 15.66
C SER A 227 -9.09 18.95 15.50
N ILE A 228 -7.95 18.75 14.83
CA ILE A 228 -6.99 19.83 14.59
C ILE A 228 -7.57 20.91 13.67
N LEU A 229 -8.25 20.55 12.58
CA LEU A 229 -8.76 21.50 11.59
C LEU A 229 -10.04 22.21 12.01
N ILE A 230 -10.84 21.63 12.91
CA ILE A 230 -12.11 22.22 13.37
C ILE A 230 -11.99 22.80 14.78
N VAL A 231 -11.42 22.04 15.74
CA VAL A 231 -11.39 22.47 17.14
C VAL A 231 -10.37 23.59 17.37
N ARG A 232 -9.21 23.58 16.70
CA ARG A 232 -8.22 24.67 16.89
C ARG A 232 -8.73 26.03 16.40
N PRO A 233 -9.32 26.17 15.19
CA PRO A 233 -9.85 27.46 14.76
C PRO A 233 -11.01 27.96 15.64
N ILE A 234 -11.88 27.06 16.12
CA ILE A 234 -12.97 27.41 17.03
C ILE A 234 -12.41 27.87 18.38
N ALA A 235 -11.45 27.13 18.96
CA ALA A 235 -10.82 27.49 20.22
C ALA A 235 -10.06 28.83 20.15
N LEU A 236 -9.39 29.10 19.03
CA LEU A 236 -8.75 30.39 18.75
C LEU A 236 -9.79 31.51 18.66
N SER A 237 -10.88 31.30 17.92
CA SER A 237 -11.95 32.30 17.81
C SER A 237 -12.59 32.61 19.17
N PHE A 238 -12.78 31.59 20.01
CA PHE A 238 -13.33 31.74 21.34
C PHE A 238 -12.38 32.48 22.30
N THR A 239 -11.06 32.25 22.18
CA THR A 239 -10.05 33.00 22.96
C THR A 239 -10.00 34.47 22.56
N PHE A 240 -10.10 34.79 21.26
CA PHE A 240 -10.21 36.19 20.83
C PHE A 240 -11.49 36.87 21.31
N LEU A 241 -12.63 36.17 21.22
CA LEU A 241 -13.91 36.71 21.69
C LEU A 241 -13.90 36.96 23.20
N THR A 242 -13.38 36.01 23.99
CA THR A 242 -13.27 36.17 25.44
C THR A 242 -12.32 37.31 25.82
N ALA A 243 -11.17 37.43 25.16
CA ALA A 243 -10.26 38.56 25.37
C ALA A 243 -10.93 39.91 25.03
N PHE A 244 -11.67 39.99 23.92
CA PHE A 244 -12.42 41.18 23.54
C PHE A 244 -13.49 41.54 24.56
N VAL A 245 -14.28 40.56 25.02
CA VAL A 245 -15.33 40.77 26.04
C VAL A 245 -14.72 41.24 27.36
N VAL A 246 -13.61 40.63 27.81
CA VAL A 246 -12.92 41.06 29.02
C VAL A 246 -12.42 42.50 28.88
N HIS A 247 -11.79 42.85 27.75
CA HIS A 247 -11.34 44.22 27.51
C HIS A 247 -12.49 45.23 27.43
N TYR A 248 -13.63 44.85 26.85
CA TYR A 248 -14.79 45.72 26.71
C TYR A 248 -15.48 46.01 28.05
N PHE A 249 -15.69 44.99 28.88
CA PHE A 249 -16.37 45.15 30.18
C PHE A 249 -15.43 45.56 31.32
N TYR A 250 -14.13 45.26 31.19
CA TYR A 250 -13.11 45.55 32.19
C TYR A 250 -11.88 46.18 31.53
N PRO A 251 -11.99 47.41 31.01
CA PRO A 251 -10.89 48.07 30.29
C PRO A 251 -9.64 48.23 31.15
N ASP A 252 -9.80 48.38 32.47
CA ASP A 252 -8.72 48.62 33.42
C ASP A 252 -8.15 47.35 34.06
N VAL A 253 -8.64 46.14 33.73
CA VAL A 253 -8.19 44.88 34.36
C VAL A 253 -6.71 44.53 34.08
N PHE A 254 -6.11 45.12 33.05
CA PHE A 254 -4.69 44.94 32.73
C PHE A 254 -3.86 46.20 32.97
N CYS A 255 -4.44 47.26 33.54
CA CYS A 255 -3.72 48.43 34.01
C CYS A 255 -3.13 48.10 35.39
N TYR A 256 -1.92 47.56 35.39
CA TYR A 256 -1.09 47.53 36.60
C TYR A 256 -0.53 48.93 36.83
N GLU A 257 -1.05 49.63 37.83
CA GLU A 257 -0.27 50.57 38.64
C GLU A 257 0.10 49.90 39.97
#